data_AF-A0A2V7BNE1-F1
#
_entry.id   AF-A0A2V7BNE1-F1
#
_cell.length_a   1.000
_cell.length_b   1.000
_cell.length_c   1.000
_cell.angle_alpha   90.00
_cell.angle_beta   90.00
_cell.angle_gamma   90.00
#
_symmetry.space_group_name_H-M   'P 1'
#
loop_
_entity.id
_entity.type
_entity.pdbx_description
1 polymer ?
#
loop_
_entity_poly.entity_id
_entity_poly.type
_entity_poly.pdbx_seq_one_letter_code
_entity_poly.pdbx_strand_id
1 'polypeptide(L)' 'MAARLRTAFDLCALGESMRLAQLRREHPDAQDEEIEAMLVAWLETRPGAEHGDGWGHSISWPPSHP' A
#
# COMPACT_ATOMS: atom_id res chain seq x y z
N MET A 1 0.09 22.54 -6.33
CA MET A 1 0.52 21.29 -5.66
C MET A 1 -0.65 20.44 -5.15
N ALA A 2 -1.73 21.04 -4.63
CA ALA A 2 -2.89 20.29 -4.11
C ALA A 2 -3.49 19.23 -5.06
N ALA A 3 -3.57 19.51 -6.36
CA ALA A 3 -4.13 18.56 -7.33
C ALA A 3 -3.33 17.25 -7.44
N ARG A 4 -1.99 17.33 -7.51
CA ARG A 4 -1.13 16.14 -7.61
C ARG A 4 -1.21 15.26 -6.36
N LEU A 5 -1.22 15.89 -5.19
CA LEU A 5 -1.36 15.16 -3.92
C LEU A 5 -2.74 14.48 -3.84
N ARG A 6 -3.80 15.17 -4.26
CA ARG A 6 -5.13 14.57 -4.32
C ARG A 6 -5.16 13.36 -5.26
N THR A 7 -4.62 13.51 -6.47
CA THR A 7 -4.51 12.37 -7.40
C THR A 7 -3.73 11.20 -6.80
N ALA A 8 -2.67 11.46 -6.03
CA ALA A 8 -1.93 10.39 -5.36
C ALA A 8 -2.80 9.65 -4.32
N PHE A 9 -3.61 10.36 -3.54
CA PHE A 9 -4.56 9.74 -2.61
C PHE A 9 -5.68 8.98 -3.33
N ASP A 10 -6.21 9.53 -4.43
CA ASP A 10 -7.24 8.86 -5.23
C ASP A 10 -6.70 7.53 -5.80
N LEU A 11 -5.46 7.52 -6.28
CA LEU A 11 -4.79 6.32 -6.76
C LEU A 11 -4.50 5.30 -5.65
N CYS A 12 -4.13 5.77 -4.45
CA CYS A 12 -3.92 4.90 -3.29
C CYS A 12 -5.23 4.20 -2.89
N ALA A 13 -6.32 4.96 -2.74
CA ALA A 13 -7.63 4.42 -2.40
C ALA A 13 -8.13 3.42 -3.47
N LEU A 14 -7.90 3.71 -4.75
CA LEU A 14 -8.19 2.79 -5.83
C LEU A 14 -7.39 1.48 -5.69
N GLY A 15 -6.09 1.55 -5.44
CA GLY A 15 -5.23 0.38 -5.24
C GLY A 15 -5.66 -0.50 -4.06
N GLU A 16 -6.01 0.12 -2.93
CA GLU A 16 -6.56 -0.59 -1.77
C GLU A 16 -7.87 -1.31 -2.12
N SER A 17 -8.79 -0.66 -2.85
CA SER A 17 -10.05 -1.28 -3.28
C SER A 17 -9.82 -2.50 -4.18
N MET A 18 -8.81 -2.46 -5.05
CA MET A 18 -8.44 -3.57 -5.92
C MET A 18 -7.85 -4.74 -5.12
N ARG A 19 -6.97 -4.45 -4.15
CA ARG A 19 -6.39 -5.49 -3.29
C ARG A 19 -7.44 -6.13 -2.39
N LEU A 20 -8.38 -5.35 -1.84
CA LEU A 20 -9.52 -5.84 -1.07
C LEU A 20 -10.39 -6.81 -1.91
N ALA A 21 -10.71 -6.43 -3.14
CA ALA A 21 -11.46 -7.29 -4.06
C ALA A 21 -10.69 -8.55 -4.47
N GLN A 22 -9.36 -8.50 -4.50
CA GLN A 22 -8.52 -9.67 -4.70
C GLN A 22 -8.55 -10.60 -3.48
N LEU A 23 -8.36 -10.07 -2.26
CA LEU A 23 -8.39 -10.83 -1.01
C LEU A 23 -9.72 -11.56 -0.81
N ARG A 24 -10.86 -10.90 -1.10
CA ARG A 24 -12.18 -11.55 -1.03
C ARG A 24 -12.34 -12.72 -2.01
N ARG A 25 -11.65 -12.68 -3.15
CA ARG A 25 -11.63 -13.81 -4.11
C ARG A 25 -10.70 -14.93 -3.66
N GLU A 26 -9.58 -14.58 -3.05
CA GLU A 26 -8.59 -15.53 -2.50
C GLU A 26 -9.12 -16.24 -1.23
N HIS A 27 -9.98 -15.57 -0.46
CA HIS A 27 -10.50 -16.03 0.82
C HIS A 27 -12.04 -15.87 0.88
N PRO A 28 -12.81 -16.71 0.16
CA PRO A 28 -14.26 -16.54 0.05
C PRO A 28 -15.04 -16.71 1.37
N ASP A 29 -14.47 -17.43 2.34
CA ASP A 29 -15.11 -17.70 3.64
C ASP A 29 -14.68 -16.73 4.75
N ALA A 30 -13.73 -15.84 4.46
CA ALA A 30 -13.24 -14.88 5.43
C ALA A 30 -14.28 -13.79 5.71
N GLN A 31 -14.38 -13.38 6.97
CA GLN A 31 -15.20 -12.25 7.39
C GLN A 31 -14.54 -10.93 6.98
N ASP A 32 -15.32 -9.85 6.95
CA ASP A 32 -14.82 -8.54 6.52
C ASP A 32 -13.66 -8.05 7.41
N GLU A 33 -13.71 -8.30 8.71
CA GLU A 33 -12.63 -7.93 9.65
C GLU A 33 -11.33 -8.69 9.36
N GLU A 34 -11.43 -9.95 8.93
CA GLU A 34 -10.27 -10.77 8.57
C GLU A 34 -9.64 -10.27 7.26
N ILE A 35 -10.47 -9.89 6.28
CA ILE A 35 -10.02 -9.29 5.02
C ILE A 35 -9.31 -7.95 5.27
N GLU A 36 -9.86 -7.10 6.15
CA GLU A 36 -9.22 -5.84 6.53
C GLU A 36 -7.86 -6.07 7.21
N ALA A 37 -7.78 -7.03 8.14
CA ALA A 37 -6.52 -7.38 8.80
C ALA A 37 -5.46 -7.87 7.79
N MET A 38 -5.86 -8.69 6.80
CA MET A 38 -4.98 -9.14 5.72
C MET A 38 -4.51 -7.98 4.85
N LEU A 39 -5.38 -7.01 4.54
CA LEU A 39 -5.02 -5.82 3.78
C LEU A 39 -3.98 -4.99 4.53
N VAL A 40 -4.17 -4.76 5.83
CA VAL A 40 -3.22 -4.00 6.67
C VAL A 40 -1.86 -4.71 6.70
N ALA A 41 -1.83 -6.02 6.98
CA ALA A 41 -0.58 -6.78 6.98
C ALA A 41 0.14 -6.77 5.62
N TRP A 42 -0.63 -6.78 4.53
CA TRP A 42 -0.08 -6.65 3.19
C TRP A 42 0.48 -5.24 2.92
N LEU A 43 -0.17 -4.17 3.41
CA LEU A 43 0.32 -2.80 3.24
C LEU A 43 1.62 -2.54 4.00
N GLU A 44 1.82 -3.17 5.16
CA GLU A 44 3.04 -3.04 5.97
C GLU A 44 4.27 -3.65 5.30
N THR A 45 4.09 -4.76 4.59
CA THR A 45 5.20 -5.52 3.99
C THR A 45 5.34 -5.31 2.48
N ARG A 46 4.22 -5.06 1.79
CA ARG A 46 4.04 -4.91 0.33
C ARG A 46 5.09 -5.69 -0.47
N PRO A 47 4.99 -7.03 -0.53
CA PRO A 47 6.02 -7.88 -1.14
C PRO A 47 6.37 -7.44 -2.57
N GLY A 48 7.66 -7.26 -2.85
CA GLY A 48 8.18 -6.76 -4.14
C GLY A 48 8.22 -5.24 -4.28
N ALA A 49 7.70 -4.50 -3.29
CA ALA A 49 7.73 -3.05 -3.22
C ALA A 49 7.89 -2.58 -1.77
N GLU A 50 8.75 -3.26 -1.00
CA GLU A 50 9.02 -3.01 0.42
C GLU A 50 9.52 -1.58 0.67
N HIS A 51 10.12 -0.96 -0.35
CA HIS A 51 10.66 0.41 -0.32
C HIS A 51 9.79 1.41 -1.11
N GLY A 52 8.60 0.98 -1.53
CA GLY A 52 7.70 1.73 -2.42
C GLY A 52 8.05 1.60 -3.91
N ASP A 53 7.13 2.09 -4.74
CA ASP A 53 7.21 1.98 -6.21
C ASP A 53 7.96 3.15 -6.87
N GLY A 54 8.54 4.03 -6.05
CA GLY A 54 9.27 5.20 -6.51
C GLY A 54 10.63 4.83 -7.10
N TRP A 55 11.04 5.51 -8.16
CA TRP A 55 12.38 5.35 -8.71
C TRP A 55 13.43 5.98 -7.77
N GLY A 56 14.43 5.20 -7.33
CA GLY A 56 15.50 5.68 -6.46
C GLY A 56 15.99 4.61 -5.48
N HIS A 57 16.86 5.02 -4.55
CA HIS A 57 17.31 4.17 -3.44
C HIS A 57 16.68 4.69 -2.14
N SER A 58 16.25 3.77 -1.28
CA SER A 58 15.84 4.13 0.08
C SER A 58 17.03 4.73 0.83
N ILE A 59 16.81 5.85 1.53
CA ILE A 59 17.79 6.48 2.40
C ILE A 59 17.27 6.49 3.83
N SER A 60 18.16 6.41 4.81
CA SER A 60 17.80 6.72 6.19
C SER A 60 17.58 8.23 6.32
N TRP A 61 16.52 8.61 7.02
CA TRP A 61 16.27 9.99 7.42
C TRP A 61 16.53 10.17 8.92
N PRO A 62 17.25 11.22 9.34
CA PRO A 62 17.90 12.24 8.52
C PRO A 62 19.12 11.70 7.77
N PRO A 63 19.52 12.32 6.64
CA PRO A 63 20.68 11.89 5.87
C PRO A 63 21.93 12.07 6.73
N SER A 64 22.83 11.09 6.73
CA SER A 64 24.15 11.25 7.34
C SER A 64 24.88 12.38 6.61
N HIS A 65 25.20 13.46 7.33
CA HIS A 65 26.06 14.52 6.83
C HIS A 65 27.43 13.93 6.43
N PRO A 66 28.07 14.44 5.35
CA PRO A 66 29.43 14.04 5.01
C PRO A 66 30.44 14.40 6.12
#